data_AF-A0A944Y707-F1
#
_entry.id   AF-A0A944Y707-F1
#
_cell.length_a   1.000
_cell.length_b   1.000
_cell.length_c   1.000
_cell.angle_alpha   90.00
_cell.angle_beta   90.00
_cell.angle_gamma   90.00
#
_symmetry.space_group_name_H-M   'P 1'
#
loop_
_entity.id
_entity.type
_entity.pdbx_description
1 polymer ?
#
loop_
_entity_poly.entity_id
_entity_poly.type
_entity_poly.pdbx_seq_one_letter_code
_entity_poly.pdbx_strand_id
1 'polypeptide(L)'
;MVQFQLKSSSVLLLTPILLLLNFGCSKSAIKKNNPKRKIIAKNLSFDELEKIKAIKRYKRLREVRIFRMNRKIQRWRKFKAVVPKRVIVKKKKVNAPKKTLLKKPKMSPEKIRELEIEVKQNLSYYCMRHRKDKRFEKSGDCKSYTLSVYANCDKKFNYQKDKRIVSCLKRNLRR
;
A
#
# COMPACT_ATOMS: atom_id res chain seq x y z
N MET A 1 34.52 -16.13 51.63
CA MET A 1 35.19 -14.84 51.91
C MET A 1 36.59 -14.88 51.34
N VAL A 2 36.82 -14.28 50.16
CA VAL A 2 38.14 -13.80 49.74
C VAL A 2 37.88 -12.59 48.85
N GLN A 3 38.28 -11.42 49.32
CA GLN A 3 38.27 -10.17 48.57
C GLN A 3 39.57 -10.07 47.76
N PHE A 4 39.48 -9.67 46.49
CA PHE A 4 40.60 -9.07 45.79
C PHE A 4 40.14 -7.73 45.20
N GLN A 5 40.76 -6.68 45.72
CA GLN A 5 40.66 -5.28 45.34
C GLN A 5 41.89 -4.91 44.49
N LEU A 6 41.82 -3.72 43.87
CA LEU A 6 42.89 -2.95 43.20
C LEU A 6 43.10 -3.31 41.71
N LYS A 7 43.18 -2.40 40.75
CA LYS A 7 43.55 -0.97 40.82
C LYS A 7 43.25 -0.24 39.50
N SER A 8 42.78 1.00 39.63
CA SER A 8 43.16 2.23 38.90
C SER A 8 43.27 2.20 37.36
N SER A 9 42.41 2.94 36.66
CA SER A 9 42.59 4.35 36.24
C SER A 9 43.52 4.51 35.04
N SER A 10 42.93 4.79 33.88
CA SER A 10 43.60 5.51 32.78
C SER A 10 42.55 6.27 31.97
N VAL A 11 42.35 7.51 32.41
CA VAL A 11 41.66 8.57 31.68
C VAL A 11 42.59 9.02 30.56
N LEU A 12 42.22 8.76 29.30
CA LEU A 12 42.67 9.52 28.13
C LEU A 12 41.50 9.46 27.12
N LEU A 13 40.54 10.39 27.16
CA LEU A 13 40.60 11.68 26.46
C LEU A 13 41.11 11.60 25.01
N LEU A 14 40.48 10.71 24.24
CA LEU A 14 40.50 10.63 22.78
C LEU A 14 39.06 10.27 22.42
N THR A 15 38.17 11.07 21.83
CA THR A 15 38.30 12.20 20.93
C THR A 15 36.88 12.78 20.75
N PRO A 16 36.58 14.04 21.12
CA PRO A 16 35.37 14.73 20.65
C PRO A 16 35.55 15.29 19.22
N ILE A 17 36.53 14.78 18.45
CA ILE A 17 36.91 15.26 17.11
C ILE A 17 35.92 14.77 16.03
N LEU A 18 35.04 13.81 16.33
CA LEU A 18 34.01 13.35 15.38
C LEU A 18 32.75 14.26 15.31
N LEU A 19 32.73 15.39 16.02
CA LEU A 19 31.62 16.36 16.01
C LEU A 19 31.80 17.52 15.00
N LEU A 20 32.90 17.56 14.24
CA LEU A 20 33.19 18.62 13.27
C LEU A 20 32.98 18.24 11.79
N LEU A 21 32.41 17.07 11.49
CA LEU A 21 31.96 16.73 10.12
C LEU A 21 30.53 17.23 9.80
N ASN A 22 30.03 18.20 10.58
CA ASN A 22 28.88 19.02 10.21
C ASN A 22 29.29 20.19 9.30
N PHE A 23 30.11 19.92 8.28
CA PHE A 23 30.38 20.89 7.23
C PHE A 23 29.11 21.09 6.39
N GLY A 24 28.60 22.30 6.50
CA GLY A 24 27.36 22.80 5.93
C GLY A 24 27.12 22.35 4.49
N CYS A 25 25.95 21.73 4.29
CA CYS A 25 25.30 21.69 3.00
C CYS A 25 24.74 23.11 2.72
N SER A 26 25.64 24.02 2.35
CA SER A 26 25.29 25.31 1.74
C SER A 26 24.50 25.01 0.48
N LYS A 27 23.19 25.24 0.54
CA LYS A 27 22.34 25.29 -0.64
C LYS A 27 22.74 26.52 -1.43
N SER A 28 23.79 26.41 -2.24
CA SER A 28 23.97 27.31 -3.36
C SER A 28 22.67 27.24 -4.17
N ALA A 29 21.93 28.35 -4.13
CA ALA A 29 20.82 28.54 -5.04
C ALA A 29 21.42 28.43 -6.44
N ILE A 30 21.25 27.27 -7.06
CA ILE A 30 21.51 27.09 -8.48
C ILE A 30 20.62 28.13 -9.17
N LYS A 31 21.20 29.29 -9.49
CA LYS A 31 20.65 30.20 -10.49
C LYS A 31 20.53 29.32 -11.72
N LYS A 32 19.30 28.88 -11.98
CA LYS A 32 18.94 28.27 -13.25
C LYS A 32 19.17 29.34 -14.29
N ASN A 33 20.39 29.39 -14.82
CA ASN A 33 20.64 29.89 -16.15
C ASN A 33 19.78 28.99 -17.04
N ASN A 34 18.54 29.40 -17.29
CA ASN A 34 17.73 28.81 -18.32
C ASN A 34 18.57 28.99 -19.59
N PRO A 35 19.15 27.93 -20.18
CA PRO A 35 19.65 28.08 -21.53
C PRO A 35 18.45 28.53 -22.34
N LYS A 36 18.53 29.74 -22.93
CA LYS A 36 17.58 30.21 -23.93
C LYS A 36 17.30 29.01 -24.82
N ARG A 37 16.06 28.53 -24.84
CA ARG A 37 15.64 27.39 -25.67
C ARG A 37 16.04 27.71 -27.10
N LYS A 38 17.22 27.26 -27.51
CA LYS A 38 17.66 27.33 -28.89
C LYS A 38 16.69 26.47 -29.67
N ILE A 39 16.23 27.07 -30.74
CA ILE A 39 15.26 26.59 -31.70
C ILE A 39 15.81 25.29 -32.31
N ILE A 40 15.35 24.14 -31.83
CA ILE A 40 15.52 22.85 -32.52
C ILE A 40 14.22 22.63 -33.29
N ALA A 41 14.05 23.37 -34.37
CA ALA A 41 12.84 23.28 -35.19
C ALA A 41 13.16 23.30 -36.69
N LYS A 42 14.39 22.95 -37.10
CA LYS A 42 14.75 23.03 -38.52
C LYS A 42 14.79 21.70 -39.28
N ASN A 43 14.97 20.53 -38.65
CA ASN A 43 15.07 19.25 -39.39
C ASN A 43 14.30 18.07 -38.74
N LEU A 44 13.15 18.29 -38.10
CA LEU A 44 12.35 17.18 -37.55
C LEU A 44 11.31 16.73 -38.58
N SER A 45 11.10 15.41 -38.71
CA SER A 45 10.02 14.88 -39.52
C SER A 45 8.66 15.27 -38.93
N PHE A 46 7.60 15.23 -39.74
CA PHE A 46 6.24 15.53 -39.29
C PHE A 46 5.84 14.67 -38.08
N ASP A 47 6.16 13.37 -38.12
CA ASP A 47 5.85 12.40 -37.07
C ASP A 47 6.61 12.72 -35.77
N GLU A 48 7.88 13.12 -35.88
CA GLU A 48 8.68 13.53 -34.72
C GLU A 48 8.11 14.79 -34.07
N LEU A 49 7.66 15.75 -34.88
CA LEU A 49 7.01 16.97 -34.41
C LEU A 49 5.70 16.66 -33.69
N GLU A 50 4.89 15.73 -34.22
CA GLU A 50 3.65 15.29 -33.61
C GLU A 50 3.89 14.56 -32.29
N LYS A 51 4.88 13.66 -32.25
CA LYS A 51 5.31 12.97 -31.03
C LYS A 51 5.76 13.96 -29.94
N ILE A 52 6.53 14.98 -30.31
CA ILE A 52 6.95 16.03 -29.38
C ILE A 52 5.74 16.83 -28.86
N LYS A 53 4.80 17.19 -29.74
CA LYS A 53 3.54 17.87 -29.36
C LYS A 53 2.72 17.02 -28.39
N ALA A 54 2.57 15.74 -28.66
CA ALA A 54 1.86 14.79 -27.80
C ALA A 54 2.51 14.67 -26.42
N ILE A 55 3.83 14.49 -26.35
CA ILE A 55 4.59 14.43 -25.10
C ILE A 55 4.44 15.74 -24.30
N LYS A 56 4.53 16.89 -24.97
CA LYS A 56 4.39 18.20 -24.33
C LYS A 56 2.97 18.40 -23.78
N ARG A 57 1.94 17.98 -24.53
CA ARG A 57 0.54 17.98 -24.08
C ARG A 57 0.36 17.10 -22.84
N TYR A 58 0.92 15.89 -22.86
CA TYR A 58 0.85 14.97 -21.73
C TYR A 58 1.51 15.54 -20.46
N LYS A 59 2.70 16.14 -20.59
CA LYS A 59 3.40 16.80 -19.47
C LYS A 59 2.55 17.91 -18.84
N ARG A 60 1.92 18.77 -19.66
CA ARG A 60 1.02 19.84 -19.18
C ARG A 60 -0.19 19.27 -18.42
N LEU A 61 -0.84 18.23 -18.95
CA LEU A 61 -1.98 17.60 -18.29
C LEU A 61 -1.60 17.00 -16.92
N ARG A 62 -0.41 16.39 -16.83
CA ARG A 62 0.12 15.84 -15.58
C ARG A 62 0.37 16.94 -14.54
N GLU A 63 1.00 18.04 -14.94
CA GLU A 63 1.25 19.20 -14.05
C GLU A 63 -0.05 19.80 -13.52
N VAL A 64 -1.06 19.99 -14.37
CA VAL A 64 -2.40 20.48 -13.96
C VAL A 64 -3.06 19.53 -12.96
N ARG A 65 -2.96 18.21 -13.18
CA ARG A 65 -3.51 17.21 -12.26
C ARG A 65 -2.83 17.28 -10.89
N ILE A 66 -1.50 17.37 -10.86
CA ILE A 66 -0.71 17.50 -9.62
C ILE A 66 -1.10 18.79 -8.90
N PHE A 67 -1.17 19.92 -9.61
CA PHE A 67 -1.58 21.20 -9.03
C PHE A 67 -2.99 21.14 -8.42
N ARG A 68 -3.97 20.53 -9.12
CA ARG A 68 -5.33 20.33 -8.61
C ARG A 68 -5.36 19.45 -7.35
N MET A 69 -4.57 18.37 -7.32
CA MET A 69 -4.46 17.51 -6.15
C MET A 69 -3.83 18.25 -4.96
N ASN A 70 -2.75 18.99 -5.18
CA ASN A 70 -2.08 19.77 -4.13
C ASN A 70 -2.98 20.89 -3.58
N ARG A 71 -3.75 21.58 -4.43
CA ARG A 71 -4.71 22.60 -3.99
C ARG A 71 -5.83 22.00 -3.16
N LYS A 72 -6.30 20.79 -3.50
CA LYS A 72 -7.22 20.03 -2.65
C LYS A 72 -6.54 19.74 -1.31
N ILE A 73 -5.40 19.05 -1.29
CA ILE A 73 -4.70 18.69 -0.05
C ILE A 73 -4.45 19.91 0.87
N GLN A 74 -4.05 21.06 0.31
CA GLN A 74 -3.85 22.29 1.08
C GLN A 74 -5.15 22.86 1.67
N ARG A 75 -6.27 22.84 0.95
CA ARG A 75 -7.58 23.28 1.50
C ARG A 75 -8.01 22.43 2.69
N TRP A 76 -7.80 21.12 2.65
CA TRP A 76 -8.17 20.20 3.73
C TRP A 76 -7.26 20.33 4.97
N ARG A 77 -6.06 20.91 4.83
CA ARG A 77 -5.13 21.11 5.95
C ARG A 77 -5.36 22.41 6.74
N LYS A 78 -6.04 23.40 6.16
CA LYS A 78 -6.19 24.74 6.76
C LYS A 78 -7.32 24.87 7.79
N PHE A 79 -8.15 23.86 7.99
CA PHE A 79 -9.25 23.89 8.95
C PHE A 79 -9.26 22.65 9.84
N LYS A 80 -8.29 22.55 10.75
CA LYS A 80 -8.52 21.87 12.02
C LYS A 80 -8.82 22.95 13.05
N ALA A 81 -10.04 23.49 13.01
CA ALA A 81 -10.52 24.27 14.14
C ALA A 81 -10.38 23.39 15.39
N VAL A 82 -9.77 23.92 16.45
CA VAL A 82 -9.75 23.27 17.76
C VAL A 82 -11.20 23.31 18.24
N VAL A 83 -11.97 22.28 17.86
CA VAL A 83 -13.34 22.13 18.35
C VAL A 83 -13.21 21.85 19.84
N PRO A 84 -13.76 22.69 20.73
CA PRO A 84 -13.74 22.40 22.15
C PRO A 84 -14.35 21.01 22.36
N LYS A 85 -13.65 20.15 23.12
CA LYS A 85 -14.16 18.84 23.48
C LYS A 85 -15.48 19.05 24.22
N ARG A 86 -16.61 18.84 23.54
CA ARG A 86 -17.91 18.79 24.20
C ARG A 86 -17.81 17.73 25.29
N VAL A 87 -18.11 18.11 26.53
CA VAL A 87 -18.25 17.15 27.63
C VAL A 87 -19.39 16.23 27.24
N ILE A 88 -19.06 15.02 26.80
CA ILE A 88 -20.04 14.00 26.47
C ILE A 88 -20.59 13.52 27.81
N VAL A 89 -21.68 14.14 28.26
CA VAL A 89 -22.50 13.57 29.31
C VAL A 89 -22.98 12.22 28.76
N LYS A 90 -22.42 11.13 29.31
CA LYS A 90 -22.79 9.78 28.93
C LYS A 90 -24.26 9.59 29.30
N LYS A 91 -25.17 9.84 28.36
CA LYS A 91 -26.58 9.44 28.50
C LYS A 91 -26.57 7.95 28.82
N LYS A 92 -27.22 7.56 29.93
CA LYS A 92 -27.42 6.14 30.29
C LYS A 92 -27.97 5.45 29.04
N LYS A 93 -27.26 4.44 28.54
CA LYS A 93 -27.69 3.68 27.37
C LYS A 93 -29.00 3.01 27.73
N VAL A 94 -30.12 3.56 27.26
CA VAL A 94 -31.39 2.84 27.24
C VAL A 94 -31.14 1.61 26.38
N ASN A 95 -31.34 0.42 26.96
CA ASN A 95 -31.12 -0.84 26.28
C ASN A 95 -32.05 -0.91 25.08
N ALA A 96 -31.55 -0.54 23.91
CA ALA A 96 -32.29 -0.69 22.67
C ALA A 96 -32.63 -2.18 22.51
N PRO A 97 -33.86 -2.52 22.13
CA PRO A 97 -34.26 -3.92 21.95
C PRO A 97 -33.29 -4.57 20.96
N LYS A 98 -32.74 -5.73 21.33
CA LYS A 98 -31.86 -6.52 20.48
C LYS A 98 -32.61 -6.80 19.19
N LYS A 99 -32.23 -6.13 18.09
CA LYS A 99 -32.72 -6.45 16.76
C LYS A 99 -32.42 -7.92 16.50
N THR A 100 -33.46 -8.72 16.33
CA THR A 100 -33.35 -10.10 15.89
C THR A 100 -32.59 -10.10 14.57
N LEU A 101 -31.45 -10.80 14.53
CA LEU A 101 -30.62 -10.90 13.33
C LEU A 101 -31.42 -11.65 12.28
N LEU A 102 -31.98 -10.93 11.30
CA LEU A 102 -32.62 -11.50 10.12
C LEU A 102 -31.66 -12.51 9.47
N LYS A 103 -32.10 -13.77 9.34
CA LYS A 103 -31.32 -14.82 8.67
C LYS A 103 -31.11 -14.41 7.21
N LYS A 104 -29.86 -14.44 6.76
CA LYS A 104 -29.54 -14.09 5.37
C LYS A 104 -30.22 -15.07 4.41
N PRO A 105 -30.80 -14.59 3.29
CA PRO A 105 -31.40 -15.46 2.29
C PRO A 105 -30.34 -16.36 1.67
N LYS A 106 -30.70 -17.62 1.41
CA LYS A 106 -29.85 -18.57 0.68
C LYS A 106 -29.65 -18.06 -0.75
N MET A 107 -28.44 -18.23 -1.31
CA MET A 107 -28.17 -17.84 -2.70
C MET A 107 -28.91 -18.75 -3.69
N SER A 108 -29.22 -18.21 -4.88
CA SER A 108 -29.75 -19.02 -5.99
C SER A 108 -28.72 -20.07 -6.46
N PRO A 109 -29.17 -21.22 -7.00
CA PRO A 109 -28.28 -22.28 -7.46
C PRO A 109 -27.33 -21.81 -8.58
N GLU A 110 -27.77 -20.92 -9.48
CA GLU A 110 -26.90 -20.32 -10.50
C GLU A 110 -25.75 -19.54 -9.88
N LYS A 111 -26.03 -18.70 -8.88
CA LYS A 111 -24.98 -17.93 -8.17
C LYS A 111 -23.99 -18.83 -7.44
N ILE A 112 -24.43 -19.98 -6.97
CA ILE A 112 -23.56 -20.99 -6.37
C ILE A 112 -22.60 -21.55 -7.42
N ARG A 113 -23.09 -21.87 -8.63
CA ARG A 113 -22.25 -22.34 -9.74
C ARG A 113 -21.25 -21.28 -10.19
N GLU A 114 -21.68 -20.04 -10.34
CA GLU A 114 -20.79 -18.90 -10.65
C GLU A 114 -19.67 -18.76 -9.61
N LEU A 115 -20.01 -18.88 -8.33
CA LEU A 115 -19.04 -18.79 -7.23
C LEU A 115 -18.02 -19.93 -7.30
N GLU A 116 -18.45 -21.15 -7.61
CA GLU A 116 -17.55 -22.30 -7.77
C GLU A 116 -16.58 -22.11 -8.94
N ILE A 117 -17.05 -21.54 -10.06
CA ILE A 117 -16.22 -21.19 -11.20
C ILE A 117 -15.19 -20.13 -10.79
N GLU A 118 -15.61 -19.05 -10.12
CA GLU A 118 -14.70 -18.00 -9.65
C GLU A 118 -13.65 -18.57 -8.67
N VAL A 119 -14.04 -19.45 -7.75
CA VAL A 119 -13.11 -20.12 -6.84
C VAL A 119 -12.07 -20.90 -7.64
N LYS A 120 -12.50 -21.78 -8.57
CA LYS A 120 -11.59 -22.57 -9.41
C LYS A 120 -10.61 -21.69 -10.19
N GLN A 121 -11.11 -20.62 -10.81
CA GLN A 121 -10.28 -19.67 -11.55
C GLN A 121 -9.23 -19.00 -10.67
N ASN A 122 -9.58 -18.57 -9.45
CA ASN A 122 -8.62 -17.95 -8.53
C ASN A 122 -7.51 -18.92 -8.10
N LEU A 123 -7.85 -20.19 -7.83
CA LEU A 123 -6.85 -21.21 -7.46
C LEU A 123 -5.90 -21.49 -8.63
N SER A 124 -6.44 -21.70 -9.83
CA SER A 124 -5.65 -21.94 -11.04
C SER A 124 -4.76 -20.74 -11.40
N TYR A 125 -5.31 -19.52 -11.34
CA TYR A 125 -4.57 -18.29 -11.61
C TYR A 125 -3.37 -18.13 -10.68
N TYR A 126 -3.55 -18.42 -9.39
CA TYR A 126 -2.46 -18.38 -8.43
C TYR A 126 -1.33 -19.33 -8.84
N CYS A 127 -1.66 -20.58 -9.17
CA CYS A 127 -0.65 -21.54 -9.57
C CYS A 127 0.03 -21.19 -10.89
N MET A 128 -0.70 -20.67 -11.88
CA MET A 128 -0.09 -20.19 -13.11
C MET A 128 0.90 -19.06 -12.87
N ARG A 129 0.55 -18.11 -11.98
CA ARG A 129 1.39 -16.96 -11.64
C ARG A 129 2.65 -17.36 -10.88
N HIS A 130 2.54 -18.34 -9.98
CA HIS A 130 3.61 -18.76 -9.07
C HIS A 130 4.27 -20.08 -9.47
N ARG A 131 4.05 -20.58 -10.69
CA ARG A 131 4.59 -21.86 -11.17
C ARG A 131 6.12 -21.97 -11.14
N LYS A 132 6.83 -20.84 -11.11
CA LYS A 132 8.31 -20.76 -11.07
C LYS A 132 8.84 -20.38 -9.69
N ASP A 133 7.99 -20.32 -8.67
CA ASP A 133 8.45 -19.96 -7.34
C ASP A 133 9.19 -21.16 -6.72
N LYS A 134 10.40 -20.92 -6.21
CA LYS A 134 11.26 -21.94 -5.56
C LYS A 134 10.57 -22.75 -4.45
N ARG A 135 9.55 -22.17 -3.81
CA ARG A 135 8.70 -22.82 -2.78
C ARG A 135 7.90 -24.01 -3.31
N PHE A 136 7.64 -24.06 -4.62
CA PHE A 136 6.91 -25.14 -5.28
C PHE A 136 7.83 -26.04 -6.11
N GLU A 137 9.13 -25.74 -6.21
CA GLU A 137 10.10 -26.55 -6.94
C GLU A 137 10.55 -27.80 -6.16
N LYS A 138 10.60 -27.73 -4.82
CA LYS A 138 11.25 -28.75 -3.99
C LYS A 138 10.32 -29.70 -3.22
N SER A 139 9.13 -29.25 -2.81
CA SER A 139 8.40 -30.00 -1.77
C SER A 139 6.88 -29.85 -1.80
N GLY A 140 6.27 -29.34 -2.88
CA GLY A 140 4.81 -29.31 -2.91
C GLY A 140 4.19 -28.78 -4.19
N ASP A 141 3.17 -29.51 -4.64
CA ASP A 141 2.27 -29.04 -5.69
C ASP A 141 1.56 -27.77 -5.22
N CYS A 142 1.65 -26.71 -6.04
CA CYS A 142 0.86 -25.49 -5.83
C CYS A 142 -0.64 -25.80 -5.68
N LYS A 143 -1.12 -26.86 -6.35
CA LYS A 143 -2.48 -27.35 -6.24
C LYS A 143 -2.82 -27.77 -4.80
N SER A 144 -1.96 -28.51 -4.14
CA SER A 144 -2.15 -28.93 -2.74
C SER A 144 -2.15 -27.73 -1.80
N TYR A 145 -1.25 -26.77 -2.01
CA TYR A 145 -1.23 -25.52 -1.26
C TYR A 145 -2.54 -24.74 -1.41
N THR A 146 -2.97 -24.49 -2.64
CA THR A 146 -4.20 -23.71 -2.91
C THR A 146 -5.45 -24.42 -2.39
N LEU A 147 -5.52 -25.75 -2.47
CA LEU A 147 -6.61 -26.54 -1.89
C LEU A 147 -6.65 -26.46 -0.36
N SER A 148 -5.50 -26.50 0.32
CA SER A 148 -5.45 -26.31 1.78
C SER A 148 -5.96 -24.92 2.20
N VAL A 149 -5.61 -23.88 1.45
CA VAL A 149 -6.09 -22.52 1.67
C VAL A 149 -7.60 -22.43 1.44
N TYR A 150 -8.10 -23.10 0.39
CA TYR A 150 -9.52 -23.18 0.11
C TYR A 150 -10.28 -23.88 1.25
N ALA A 151 -9.82 -25.04 1.71
CA ALA A 151 -10.43 -25.76 2.83
C ALA A 151 -10.51 -24.91 4.10
N ASN A 152 -9.46 -24.13 4.38
CA ASN A 152 -9.44 -23.20 5.52
C ASN A 152 -10.44 -22.03 5.37
N CYS A 153 -10.65 -21.55 4.15
CA CYS A 153 -11.67 -20.54 3.87
C CYS A 153 -13.08 -21.13 3.92
N ASP A 154 -13.27 -22.33 3.38
CA ASP A 154 -14.55 -23.02 3.32
C ASP A 154 -15.08 -23.34 4.72
N LYS A 155 -14.22 -23.87 5.61
CA LYS A 155 -14.55 -24.08 7.04
C LYS A 155 -15.10 -22.82 7.74
N LYS A 156 -14.68 -21.62 7.33
CA LYS A 156 -15.14 -20.35 7.92
C LYS A 156 -16.48 -19.86 7.38
N PHE A 157 -16.87 -20.26 6.17
CA PHE A 157 -18.04 -19.71 5.47
C PHE A 157 -19.03 -20.77 4.97
N ASN A 158 -18.85 -22.04 5.38
CA ASN A 158 -19.55 -23.23 4.89
C ASN A 158 -21.09 -23.14 4.94
N TYR A 159 -21.64 -22.36 5.87
CA TYR A 159 -23.07 -22.39 6.17
C TYR A 159 -24.00 -22.01 5.01
N GLN A 160 -23.54 -21.25 3.99
CA GLN A 160 -24.39 -20.79 2.87
C GLN A 160 -23.66 -20.55 1.53
N LYS A 161 -22.45 -21.10 1.32
CA LYS A 161 -21.60 -20.76 0.14
C LYS A 161 -21.53 -19.25 -0.11
N ASP A 162 -21.02 -18.52 0.87
CA ASP A 162 -20.99 -17.07 0.86
C ASP A 162 -19.92 -16.51 -0.11
N LYS A 163 -20.21 -15.41 -0.81
CA LYS A 163 -19.23 -14.65 -1.62
C LYS A 163 -17.96 -14.25 -0.82
N ARG A 164 -18.06 -14.22 0.51
CA ARG A 164 -16.91 -14.02 1.42
C ARG A 164 -15.80 -15.08 1.25
N ILE A 165 -16.10 -16.26 0.71
CA ILE A 165 -15.08 -17.29 0.44
C ILE A 165 -14.04 -16.80 -0.57
N VAL A 166 -14.47 -16.12 -1.63
CA VAL A 166 -13.58 -15.52 -2.64
C VAL A 166 -12.72 -14.43 -2.02
N SER A 167 -13.30 -13.60 -1.16
CA SER A 167 -12.54 -12.58 -0.44
C SER A 167 -11.49 -13.16 0.49
N CYS A 168 -11.78 -14.31 1.13
CA CYS A 168 -10.81 -15.06 1.94
C CYS A 168 -9.67 -15.60 1.08
N LEU A 169 -10.00 -16.25 -0.04
CA LEU A 169 -9.02 -16.76 -1.01
C LEU A 169 -8.10 -15.65 -1.51
N LYS A 170 -8.65 -14.54 -2.01
CA LYS A 170 -7.88 -13.39 -2.53
C LYS A 170 -6.94 -12.78 -1.49
N ARG A 171 -7.28 -12.83 -0.19
CA ARG A 171 -6.40 -12.35 0.88
C ARG A 171 -5.26 -13.32 1.18
N ASN A 172 -5.56 -14.61 1.24
CA ASN A 172 -4.57 -15.65 1.59
C ASN A 172 -3.65 -16.01 0.40
N LEU A 173 -4.13 -15.83 -0.83
CA LEU A 173 -3.40 -16.08 -2.08
C LEU A 173 -2.86 -14.79 -2.71
N ARG A 174 -2.68 -13.73 -1.92
CA ARG A 174 -2.22 -12.42 -2.43
C ARG A 174 -0.71 -12.37 -2.70
N ARG A 175 0.05 -13.31 -2.12
CA ARG A 175 1.52 -13.35 -2.13
C ARG A 175 2.06 -14.29 -3.18
#